data_AF-A0A8K1CSJ2-F1
#
_entry.id   AF-A0A8K1CSJ2-F1
#
_cell.length_a   1.000
_cell.length_b   1.000
_cell.length_c   1.000
_cell.angle_alpha   90.00
_cell.angle_beta   90.00
_cell.angle_gamma   90.00
#
_symmetry.space_group_name_H-M   'P 1'
#
loop_
_entity.id
_entity.type
_entity.pdbx_description
1 polymer ?
#
loop_
_entity_poly.entity_id
_entity_poly.type
_entity_poly.pdbx_seq_one_letter_code
_entity_poly.pdbx_strand_id
1 'polypeptide(L)'
;MARFTSLLCATVAFTAPTLFTHAVSVPNGTWPTSQGTVELTAPQVVKAGTTFGGGMKTYERKGFTCTGQAEGGKSDAVFLVEPGATLKNVIIGKNQIEGVHCEEHDCTIENVWWDDVCEDALSIKNGKATSVSKIIGGGARNAEDKVIQHNGPGKVTVDGFFA
;
A
#
# COMPACT_ATOMS: atom_id res chain seq x y z
N MET A 1 -47.85 46.44 31.95
CA MET A 1 -47.56 45.69 30.70
C MET A 1 -46.13 45.18 30.79
N ALA A 2 -45.92 43.97 31.33
CA ALA A 2 -44.57 43.39 31.47
C ALA A 2 -44.29 42.51 30.26
N ARG A 3 -43.28 42.88 29.45
CA ARG A 3 -42.81 42.08 28.32
C ARG A 3 -41.77 41.08 28.83
N PHE A 4 -42.11 39.79 28.78
CA PHE A 4 -41.17 38.70 29.00
C PHE A 4 -40.39 38.43 27.71
N THR A 5 -39.08 38.65 27.73
CA THR A 5 -38.16 38.23 26.66
C THR A 5 -37.74 36.79 26.93
N SER A 6 -38.16 35.88 26.05
CA SER A 6 -37.77 34.47 26.09
C SER A 6 -36.38 34.31 25.46
N LEU A 7 -35.42 33.79 26.23
CA LEU A 7 -34.09 33.45 25.76
C LEU A 7 -34.12 31.99 25.26
N LEU A 8 -34.04 31.78 23.94
CA LEU A 8 -33.84 30.45 23.37
C LEU A 8 -32.36 30.07 23.51
N CYS A 9 -32.07 29.08 24.36
CA CYS A 9 -30.77 28.42 24.42
C CYS A 9 -30.72 27.36 23.31
N ALA A 10 -29.94 27.60 22.26
CA ALA A 10 -29.73 26.63 21.19
C ALA A 10 -28.72 25.56 21.65
N THR A 11 -29.20 24.32 21.81
CA THR A 11 -28.35 23.16 22.11
C THR A 11 -27.66 22.70 20.83
N VAL A 12 -26.34 22.86 20.75
CA VAL A 12 -25.53 22.31 19.66
C VAL A 12 -25.23 20.85 19.99
N ALA A 13 -25.85 19.91 19.26
CA ALA A 13 -25.58 18.49 19.41
C ALA A 13 -24.23 18.14 18.74
N PHE A 14 -23.21 17.84 19.55
CA PHE A 14 -21.95 17.27 19.06
C PHE A 14 -22.16 15.77 18.77
N THR A 15 -22.29 15.40 17.50
CA THR A 15 -22.18 14.01 17.08
C THR A 15 -20.71 13.60 17.06
N ALA A 16 -20.29 12.78 18.01
CA ALA A 16 -18.96 12.17 17.97
C ALA A 16 -18.86 11.25 16.74
N PRO A 17 -17.78 11.32 15.93
CA PRO A 17 -17.59 10.39 14.82
C PRO A 17 -17.39 8.98 15.38
N THR A 18 -18.24 8.04 14.98
CA THR A 18 -18.02 6.61 15.20
C THR A 18 -16.82 6.16 14.36
N LEU A 19 -15.69 5.92 15.02
CA LEU A 19 -14.55 5.26 14.41
C LEU A 19 -14.92 3.79 14.19
N PHE A 20 -15.40 3.45 13.00
CA PHE A 20 -15.49 2.06 12.60
C PHE A 20 -14.08 1.53 12.35
N THR A 21 -13.51 0.80 13.31
CA THR A 21 -12.34 -0.03 13.10
C THR A 21 -12.76 -1.25 12.29
N HIS A 22 -12.90 -1.10 10.97
CA HIS A 22 -13.08 -2.23 10.07
C HIS A 22 -11.73 -2.93 9.92
N ALA A 23 -11.43 -3.86 10.83
CA ALA A 23 -10.31 -4.77 10.65
C ALA A 23 -10.56 -5.59 9.38
N VAL A 24 -9.65 -5.53 8.42
CA VAL A 24 -9.75 -6.33 7.19
C VAL A 24 -9.47 -7.79 7.52
N SER A 25 -10.32 -8.69 7.03
CA SER A 25 -10.11 -10.12 7.25
C SER A 25 -8.79 -10.57 6.62
N VAL A 26 -7.94 -11.23 7.39
CA VAL A 26 -6.70 -11.85 6.87
C VAL A 26 -7.07 -12.93 5.86
N PRO A 27 -6.51 -12.92 4.64
CA PRO A 27 -6.73 -14.00 3.67
C PRO A 27 -6.32 -15.37 4.22
N ASN A 28 -7.02 -16.42 3.80
CA ASN A 28 -6.78 -17.79 4.26
C ASN A 28 -5.69 -18.54 3.45
N GLY A 29 -4.82 -17.81 2.76
CA GLY A 29 -3.83 -18.36 1.82
C GLY A 29 -4.36 -18.63 0.41
N THR A 30 -5.64 -18.40 0.13
CA THR A 30 -6.14 -18.44 -1.26
C THR A 30 -5.63 -17.22 -2.02
N TRP A 31 -4.79 -17.47 -3.03
CA TRP A 31 -4.29 -16.42 -3.92
C TRP A 31 -5.36 -15.98 -4.92
N PRO A 32 -5.46 -14.68 -5.25
CA PRO A 32 -6.36 -14.21 -6.29
C PRO A 32 -5.94 -14.71 -7.68
N THR A 33 -6.92 -14.88 -8.57
CA THR A 33 -6.66 -15.19 -9.97
C THR A 33 -6.35 -13.93 -10.76
N SER A 34 -5.21 -13.93 -11.44
CA SER A 34 -4.79 -12.83 -12.31
C SER A 34 -5.78 -12.60 -13.45
N GLN A 35 -6.07 -11.32 -13.73
CA GLN A 35 -6.93 -10.86 -14.82
C GLN A 35 -6.14 -10.46 -16.08
N GLY A 36 -4.90 -10.94 -16.20
CA GLY A 36 -4.00 -10.70 -17.31
C GLY A 36 -2.65 -10.14 -16.85
N THR A 37 -1.67 -10.19 -17.75
CA THR A 37 -0.29 -9.78 -17.44
C THR A 37 0.05 -8.45 -18.12
N VAL A 38 0.76 -7.59 -17.40
CA VAL A 38 1.34 -6.33 -17.87
C VAL A 38 2.85 -6.37 -17.65
N GLU A 39 3.60 -6.40 -18.75
CA GLU A 39 5.06 -6.34 -18.72
C GLU A 39 5.53 -4.88 -18.87
N LEU A 40 6.16 -4.35 -17.83
CA LEU A 40 6.63 -2.98 -17.75
C LEU A 40 8.10 -2.88 -18.14
N THR A 41 8.43 -1.99 -19.08
CA THR A 41 9.83 -1.72 -19.46
C THR A 41 10.55 -0.78 -18.49
N ALA A 42 9.80 -0.08 -17.63
CA ALA A 42 10.29 0.81 -16.58
C ALA A 42 9.34 0.75 -15.38
N PRO A 43 9.76 1.15 -14.18
CA PRO A 43 8.87 1.19 -13.01
C PRO A 43 7.61 2.00 -13.30
N GLN A 44 6.45 1.45 -12.94
CA GLN A 44 5.20 2.19 -13.03
C GLN A 44 5.09 3.16 -11.87
N VAL A 45 5.10 4.46 -12.17
CA VAL A 45 4.98 5.51 -11.16
C VAL A 45 3.49 5.77 -10.86
N VAL A 46 3.11 5.69 -9.59
CA VAL A 46 1.82 6.15 -9.08
C VAL A 46 2.04 7.52 -8.45
N LYS A 47 1.47 8.55 -9.08
CA LYS A 47 1.73 9.95 -8.72
C LYS A 47 1.12 10.33 -7.37
N ALA A 48 1.76 11.28 -6.70
CA ALA A 48 1.36 11.73 -5.38
C ALA A 48 -0.14 12.07 -5.31
N GLY A 49 -0.82 11.58 -4.27
CA GLY A 49 -2.25 11.79 -4.06
C GLY A 49 -3.18 11.10 -5.07
N THR A 50 -2.67 10.29 -6.00
CA THR A 50 -3.49 9.57 -6.99
C THR A 50 -3.70 8.11 -6.61
N THR A 51 -4.69 7.46 -7.22
CA THR A 51 -4.93 6.03 -7.07
C THR A 51 -4.66 5.30 -8.38
N PHE A 52 -3.84 4.25 -8.32
CA PHE A 52 -3.70 3.27 -9.38
C PHE A 52 -4.46 1.98 -8.99
N GLY A 53 -5.47 1.62 -9.78
CA GLY A 53 -6.18 0.35 -9.66
C GLY A 53 -5.70 -0.62 -10.74
N GLY A 54 -5.03 -1.70 -10.35
CA GLY A 54 -4.46 -2.68 -11.28
C GLY A 54 -5.45 -3.71 -11.85
N GLY A 55 -6.69 -3.72 -11.36
CA GLY A 55 -7.73 -4.63 -11.84
C GLY A 55 -7.43 -6.11 -11.60
N MET A 56 -6.63 -6.44 -10.57
CA MET A 56 -6.10 -7.77 -10.28
C MET A 56 -5.30 -8.39 -11.42
N LYS A 57 -4.65 -7.55 -12.23
CA LYS A 57 -3.64 -8.01 -13.20
C LYS A 57 -2.31 -8.28 -12.51
N THR A 58 -1.52 -9.16 -13.12
CA THR A 58 -0.12 -9.38 -12.77
C THR A 58 0.75 -8.35 -13.47
N TYR A 59 1.56 -7.64 -12.70
CA TYR A 59 2.53 -6.65 -13.17
C TYR A 59 3.93 -7.16 -12.93
N GLU A 60 4.76 -7.09 -13.97
CA GLU A 60 6.12 -7.60 -13.98
C GLU A 60 7.04 -6.65 -14.74
N ARG A 61 8.35 -6.80 -14.55
CA ARG A 61 9.36 -6.07 -15.31
C ARG A 61 9.79 -6.89 -16.53
N LYS A 62 9.66 -6.31 -17.71
CA LYS A 62 10.00 -6.97 -18.96
C LYS A 62 11.50 -7.26 -19.01
N GLY A 63 11.85 -8.53 -19.21
CA GLY A 63 13.24 -8.98 -19.31
C GLY A 63 13.98 -9.06 -17.98
N PHE A 64 13.27 -8.93 -16.85
CA PHE A 64 13.86 -9.11 -15.53
C PHE A 64 13.74 -10.55 -15.09
N THR A 65 14.75 -11.01 -14.37
CA THR A 65 14.75 -12.26 -13.61
C THR A 65 15.25 -11.90 -12.22
N CYS A 66 14.66 -12.49 -11.17
CA CYS A 66 15.12 -12.27 -9.81
C CYS A 66 16.62 -12.52 -9.67
N THR A 67 17.32 -11.57 -9.04
CA THR A 67 18.76 -11.60 -8.81
C THR A 67 19.13 -12.02 -7.38
N GLY A 68 18.16 -12.56 -6.63
CA GLY A 68 18.30 -12.89 -5.20
C GLY A 68 18.36 -11.65 -4.33
N GLN A 69 19.06 -11.76 -3.19
CA GLN A 69 19.16 -10.71 -2.16
C GLN A 69 20.07 -9.52 -2.53
N ALA A 70 20.30 -9.27 -3.82
CA ALA A 70 21.06 -8.11 -4.27
C ALA A 70 20.14 -6.88 -4.30
N GLU A 71 20.38 -5.95 -3.38
CA GLU A 71 19.66 -4.69 -3.25
C GLU A 71 19.66 -3.88 -4.56
N GLY A 72 18.47 -3.50 -5.01
CA GLY A 72 18.23 -2.72 -6.21
C GLY A 72 17.88 -1.25 -5.93
N GLY A 73 17.77 -0.48 -7.01
CA GLY A 73 17.37 0.92 -6.97
C GLY A 73 15.92 1.13 -7.42
N LYS A 74 15.51 2.40 -7.45
CA LYS A 74 14.18 2.79 -7.96
C LYS A 74 13.92 2.31 -9.39
N SER A 75 14.97 2.24 -10.23
CA SER A 75 14.88 1.76 -11.61
C SER A 75 14.55 0.27 -11.72
N ASP A 76 14.70 -0.48 -10.62
CA ASP A 76 14.54 -1.93 -10.58
C ASP A 76 13.18 -2.35 -10.02
N ALA A 77 12.46 -1.41 -9.40
CA ALA A 77 11.12 -1.62 -8.84
C ALA A 77 10.06 -1.92 -9.90
N VAL A 78 9.04 -2.71 -9.56
CA VAL A 78 7.82 -2.84 -10.37
C VAL A 78 7.00 -1.55 -10.30
N PHE A 79 6.82 -1.01 -9.09
CA PHE A 79 6.10 0.25 -8.86
C PHE A 79 6.89 1.21 -7.98
N LEU A 80 6.77 2.50 -8.31
CA LEU A 80 7.14 3.61 -7.43
C LEU A 80 5.86 4.35 -7.03
N VAL A 81 5.52 4.30 -5.75
CA VAL A 81 4.30 4.91 -5.20
C VAL A 81 4.71 6.18 -4.46
N GLU A 82 4.35 7.34 -5.00
CA GLU A 82 4.68 8.63 -4.40
C GLU A 82 3.78 8.95 -3.18
N PRO A 83 4.15 9.94 -2.34
CA PRO A 83 3.41 10.25 -1.11
C PRO A 83 1.92 10.48 -1.30
N GLY A 84 1.11 9.94 -0.39
CA GLY A 84 -0.35 10.06 -0.44
C GLY A 84 -1.01 9.26 -1.56
N ALA A 85 -0.25 8.56 -2.41
CA ALA A 85 -0.80 7.75 -3.47
C ALA A 85 -1.32 6.41 -2.95
N THR A 86 -2.19 5.77 -3.73
CA THR A 86 -2.74 4.44 -3.45
C THR A 86 -2.46 3.49 -4.60
N LEU A 87 -1.81 2.36 -4.30
CA LEU A 87 -1.70 1.22 -5.19
C LEU A 87 -2.71 0.16 -4.75
N LYS A 88 -3.61 -0.26 -5.64
CA LYS A 88 -4.58 -1.28 -5.27
C LYS A 88 -4.96 -2.28 -6.32
N ASN A 89 -5.39 -3.46 -5.86
CA ASN A 89 -5.84 -4.57 -6.70
C ASN A 89 -4.78 -4.94 -7.75
N VAL A 90 -3.58 -5.26 -7.28
CA VAL A 90 -2.41 -5.56 -8.11
C VAL A 90 -1.82 -6.89 -7.67
N ILE A 91 -1.40 -7.70 -8.62
CA ILE A 91 -0.51 -8.83 -8.38
C ILE A 91 0.87 -8.43 -8.91
N ILE A 92 1.89 -8.58 -8.09
CA ILE A 92 3.30 -8.42 -8.45
C ILE A 92 3.82 -9.81 -8.80
N GLY A 93 4.24 -9.98 -10.05
CA GLY A 93 4.74 -11.27 -10.53
C GLY A 93 6.22 -11.49 -10.20
N LYS A 94 6.71 -12.68 -10.54
CA LYS A 94 8.06 -13.15 -10.17
C LYS A 94 9.20 -12.48 -10.94
N ASN A 95 8.89 -11.92 -12.12
CA ASN A 95 9.87 -11.24 -12.96
C ASN A 95 10.08 -9.82 -12.43
N GLN A 96 10.79 -9.74 -11.31
CA GLN A 96 11.11 -8.53 -10.57
C GLN A 96 12.49 -8.65 -9.93
N ILE A 97 13.07 -7.52 -9.57
CA ILE A 97 14.26 -7.45 -8.69
C ILE A 97 13.82 -6.78 -7.39
N GLU A 98 13.25 -5.58 -7.51
CA GLU A 98 12.57 -4.87 -6.42
C GLU A 98 11.06 -4.90 -6.66
N GLY A 99 10.26 -5.13 -5.62
CA GLY A 99 8.80 -5.15 -5.72
C GLY A 99 8.19 -3.76 -5.84
N VAL A 100 7.70 -3.23 -4.73
CA VAL A 100 7.08 -1.90 -4.66
C VAL A 100 7.92 -1.00 -3.77
N HIS A 101 8.24 0.21 -4.24
CA HIS A 101 8.75 1.26 -3.35
C HIS A 101 7.62 2.23 -3.01
N CYS A 102 7.41 2.46 -1.72
CA CYS A 102 6.68 3.62 -1.24
C CYS A 102 7.66 4.75 -0.98
N GLU A 103 7.66 5.74 -1.88
CA GLU A 103 8.57 6.87 -1.89
C GLU A 103 8.13 7.93 -0.88
N GLU A 104 9.01 8.28 0.05
CA GLU A 104 8.77 9.28 1.09
C GLU A 104 7.55 8.98 1.99
N HIS A 105 7.29 7.68 2.23
CA HIS A 105 6.25 7.24 3.16
C HIS A 105 4.84 7.67 2.69
N ASP A 106 3.83 7.61 3.58
CA ASP A 106 2.46 8.08 3.33
C ASP A 106 1.70 7.41 2.16
N CYS A 107 2.14 6.25 1.68
CA CYS A 107 1.42 5.48 0.66
C CYS A 107 0.35 4.58 1.28
N THR A 108 -0.68 4.26 0.48
CA THR A 108 -1.63 3.19 0.77
C THR A 108 -1.44 2.03 -0.21
N ILE A 109 -1.19 0.85 0.32
CA ILE A 109 -1.01 -0.39 -0.42
C ILE A 109 -2.18 -1.30 -0.06
N GLU A 110 -3.14 -1.43 -0.96
CA GLU A 110 -4.44 -2.04 -0.67
C GLU A 110 -4.72 -3.23 -1.58
N ASN A 111 -4.91 -4.42 -1.01
CA ASN A 111 -5.17 -5.65 -1.77
C ASN A 111 -4.11 -5.87 -2.87
N VAL A 112 -2.83 -5.80 -2.47
CA VAL A 112 -1.67 -6.05 -3.34
C VAL A 112 -1.04 -7.38 -2.96
N TRP A 113 -0.70 -8.18 -3.97
CA TRP A 113 -0.28 -9.57 -3.81
C TRP A 113 1.06 -9.82 -4.49
N TRP A 114 2.04 -10.40 -3.80
CA TRP A 114 3.34 -10.75 -4.37
C TRP A 114 3.45 -12.25 -4.60
N ASP A 115 3.42 -12.66 -5.87
CA ASP A 115 3.46 -14.08 -6.26
C ASP A 115 4.77 -14.78 -5.89
N ASP A 116 5.88 -14.04 -5.85
CA ASP A 116 7.20 -14.58 -5.51
C ASP A 116 8.12 -13.40 -5.16
N VAL A 117 8.38 -13.18 -3.87
CA VAL A 117 9.24 -12.07 -3.43
C VAL A 117 10.69 -12.37 -3.83
N CYS A 118 11.34 -11.39 -4.46
CA CYS A 118 12.76 -11.53 -4.84
C CYS A 118 13.68 -11.06 -3.70
N GLU A 119 13.83 -9.74 -3.55
CA GLU A 119 14.68 -9.11 -2.54
C GLU A 119 13.79 -8.61 -1.38
N ASP A 120 12.92 -7.64 -1.67
CA ASP A 120 11.85 -7.11 -0.82
C ASP A 120 10.50 -7.19 -1.56
N ALA A 121 9.39 -7.40 -0.83
CA ALA A 121 8.06 -7.18 -1.42
C ALA A 121 7.75 -5.68 -1.50
N LEU A 122 7.92 -4.98 -0.39
CA LEU A 122 7.61 -3.56 -0.24
C LEU A 122 8.69 -2.85 0.59
N SER A 123 9.37 -1.88 -0.02
CA SER A 123 10.26 -0.98 0.71
C SER A 123 9.56 0.36 0.96
N ILE A 124 9.48 0.76 2.23
CA ILE A 124 9.07 2.11 2.65
C ILE A 124 10.33 2.96 2.74
N LYS A 125 10.46 3.97 1.89
CA LYS A 125 11.67 4.79 1.79
C LYS A 125 11.43 6.17 2.39
N ASN A 126 12.39 6.68 3.17
CA ASN A 126 12.40 8.04 3.74
C ASN A 126 11.12 8.39 4.52
N GLY A 127 10.86 9.68 4.76
CA GLY A 127 9.64 10.16 5.42
C GLY A 127 9.91 11.14 6.56
N LYS A 128 8.89 11.38 7.38
CA LYS A 128 8.96 12.16 8.62
C LYS A 128 8.48 11.30 9.79
N ALA A 129 8.82 11.67 11.03
CA ALA A 129 8.33 10.97 12.21
C ALA A 129 6.78 10.92 12.32
N THR A 130 6.08 11.83 11.64
CA THR A 130 4.60 11.88 11.56
C THR A 130 4.02 11.09 10.40
N SER A 131 4.84 10.60 9.47
CA SER A 131 4.36 9.88 8.29
C SER A 131 3.82 8.49 8.65
N VAL A 132 2.78 8.07 7.93
CA VAL A 132 2.11 6.78 8.13
C VAL A 132 1.80 6.13 6.77
N SER A 133 2.46 5.02 6.47
CA SER A 133 2.09 4.16 5.34
C SER A 133 1.15 3.05 5.79
N LYS A 134 0.18 2.70 4.95
CA LYS A 134 -0.84 1.69 5.25
C LYS A 134 -0.75 0.53 4.28
N ILE A 135 -0.75 -0.68 4.83
CA ILE A 135 -0.84 -1.94 4.10
C ILE A 135 -2.13 -2.61 4.55
N ILE A 136 -3.06 -2.79 3.62
CA ILE A 136 -4.45 -3.15 3.89
C ILE A 136 -4.84 -4.33 2.99
N GLY A 137 -5.04 -5.50 3.58
CA GLY A 137 -5.31 -6.71 2.81
C GLY A 137 -4.10 -7.17 1.98
N GLY A 138 -4.32 -8.19 1.14
CA GLY A 138 -3.28 -8.70 0.26
C GLY A 138 -2.37 -9.73 0.92
N GLY A 139 -1.24 -10.01 0.28
CA GLY A 139 -0.28 -10.96 0.83
C GLY A 139 0.99 -11.13 0.00
N ALA A 140 2.00 -11.75 0.59
CA ALA A 140 3.26 -12.06 -0.07
C ALA A 140 3.65 -13.51 0.23
N ARG A 141 4.40 -14.14 -0.67
CA ARG A 141 4.94 -15.48 -0.42
C ARG A 141 6.38 -15.58 -0.90
N ASN A 142 7.09 -16.58 -0.36
CA ASN A 142 8.45 -16.94 -0.74
C ASN A 142 9.49 -15.84 -0.55
N ALA A 143 9.31 -14.94 0.42
CA ALA A 143 10.39 -14.02 0.80
C ALA A 143 11.49 -14.79 1.53
N GLU A 144 12.73 -14.70 1.05
CA GLU A 144 13.88 -15.35 1.70
C GLU A 144 14.39 -14.58 2.92
N ASP A 145 14.25 -13.26 2.93
CA ASP A 145 14.70 -12.38 4.03
C ASP A 145 13.54 -11.52 4.58
N LYS A 146 13.11 -10.49 3.85
CA LYS A 146 12.08 -9.55 4.31
C LYS A 146 10.93 -9.37 3.31
N VAL A 147 9.73 -9.23 3.86
CA VAL A 147 8.55 -8.83 3.08
C VAL A 147 8.44 -7.32 3.03
N ILE A 148 8.48 -6.66 4.19
CA ILE A 148 8.34 -5.21 4.32
C ILE A 148 9.63 -4.63 4.90
N GLN A 149 10.33 -3.84 4.12
CA GLN A 149 11.53 -3.12 4.52
C GLN A 149 11.19 -1.67 4.89
N HIS A 150 11.45 -1.26 6.14
CA HIS A 150 11.14 0.09 6.62
C HIS A 150 12.41 0.94 6.74
N ASN A 151 12.73 1.68 5.69
CA ASN A 151 13.94 2.50 5.54
C ASN A 151 13.64 3.99 5.73
N GLY A 152 13.17 4.39 6.91
CA GLY A 152 12.89 5.79 7.20
C GLY A 152 12.26 6.02 8.58
N PRO A 153 12.09 7.29 8.99
CA PRO A 153 11.27 7.63 10.14
C PRO A 153 9.79 7.56 9.77
N GLY A 154 8.94 7.16 10.73
CA GLY A 154 7.50 7.09 10.53
C GLY A 154 6.91 5.80 11.08
N LYS A 155 5.71 5.44 10.61
CA LYS A 155 4.98 4.24 11.02
C LYS A 155 4.42 3.51 9.81
N VAL A 156 4.54 2.18 9.84
CA VAL A 156 3.85 1.29 8.90
C VAL A 156 2.74 0.59 9.66
N THR A 157 1.51 0.67 9.16
CA THR A 157 0.39 -0.10 9.72
C THR A 157 0.03 -1.22 8.75
N VAL A 158 -0.07 -2.44 9.26
CA VAL A 158 -0.44 -3.63 8.50
C VAL A 158 -1.75 -4.18 9.07
N ASP A 159 -2.76 -4.32 8.23
CA ASP A 159 -4.07 -4.88 8.60
C ASP A 159 -4.55 -5.86 7.53
N GLY A 160 -4.98 -7.05 7.94
CA GLY A 160 -5.50 -8.08 7.02
C GLY A 160 -4.49 -8.66 6.02
N PHE A 161 -3.19 -8.68 6.30
CA PHE A 161 -2.16 -9.16 5.36
C PHE A 161 -1.78 -10.64 5.61
N PHE A 162 -1.57 -11.42 4.53
CA PHE A 162 -1.13 -12.82 4.60
C PHE A 162 0.34 -12.98 4.14
N ALA A 163 1.20 -13.61 4.93
CA ALA A 163 2.59 -13.92 4.56
C ALA A 163 3.10 -15.20 5.23
#